data_AF-V9W194-F1
#
_entry.id   AF-V9W194-F1
#
_cell.length_a   1.000
_cell.length_b   1.000
_cell.length_c   1.000
_cell.angle_alpha   90.00
_cell.angle_beta   90.00
_cell.angle_gamma   90.00
#
_symmetry.space_group_name_H-M   'P 1'
#
loop_
_entity.id
_entity.type
_entity.pdbx_description
1 polymer ?
#
loop_
_entity_poly.entity_id
_entity_poly.type
_entity_poly.pdbx_seq_one_letter_code
_entity_poly.pdbx_strand_id
1 'polypeptide(L)'
;MNLPATPTGFNALSPQQQQEHRAKIGVRAQAILGQFWQHADTPDAVKAIELEGWMDVLENCSHSEIRAAWRDYQTDPKNRTASGRLAKPDAGAIRAVILRKRPKPKVVPNQSAEPEEPRVSAERAEAIMREIGFTPRRFGGDR
;
A
#
# COMPACT_ATOMS: atom_id res chain seq x y z
N MET A 1 -11.54 27.05 20.00
CA MET A 1 -11.89 26.35 18.74
C MET A 1 -11.07 25.09 18.67
N ASN A 2 -11.72 23.92 18.69
CA ASN A 2 -11.04 22.62 18.64
C ASN A 2 -11.18 22.10 17.19
N LEU A 3 -10.07 21.96 16.46
CA LEU A 3 -10.07 21.40 15.10
C LEU A 3 -10.30 19.89 15.18
N PRO A 4 -11.12 19.28 14.30
CA PRO A 4 -11.23 17.82 14.24
C PRO A 4 -9.92 17.23 13.71
N ALA A 5 -9.32 16.34 14.49
CA ALA A 5 -8.18 15.54 14.07
C ALA A 5 -8.57 14.73 12.83
N THR A 6 -7.88 14.98 11.72
CA THR A 6 -8.00 14.21 10.49
C THR A 6 -7.59 12.75 10.79
N PRO A 7 -8.32 11.72 10.32
CA PRO A 7 -7.86 10.34 10.47
C PRO A 7 -6.67 10.11 9.53
N THR A 8 -5.46 10.29 10.06
CA THR A 8 -4.19 10.17 9.33
C THR A 8 -3.80 8.71 9.14
N GLY A 9 -4.39 8.04 8.14
CA GLY A 9 -3.86 6.82 7.51
C GLY A 9 -3.59 5.61 8.41
N PHE A 10 -3.12 4.51 7.79
CA PHE A 10 -2.84 3.22 8.46
C PHE A 10 -1.68 3.27 9.48
N ASN A 11 -1.03 4.43 9.67
CA ASN A 11 0.07 4.69 10.61
C ASN A 11 -0.40 5.26 11.98
N ALA A 12 -1.70 5.22 12.27
CA ALA A 12 -2.27 5.81 13.49
C ALA A 12 -2.26 4.88 14.72
N LEU A 13 -1.58 3.72 14.67
CA LEU A 13 -1.51 2.79 15.79
C LEU A 13 -0.34 3.12 16.71
N SER A 14 -0.59 3.15 18.02
CA SER A 14 0.48 3.22 19.03
C SER A 14 1.41 2.00 18.92
N PRO A 15 2.66 2.07 19.43
CA PRO A 15 3.57 0.92 19.42
C PRO A 15 2.95 -0.33 20.06
N GLN A 16 2.18 -0.16 21.13
CA GLN A 16 1.44 -1.25 21.77
C GLN A 16 0.37 -1.84 20.85
N GLN A 17 -0.42 -1.00 20.19
CA GLN A 17 -1.44 -1.47 19.25
C GLN A 17 -0.83 -2.18 18.03
N GLN A 18 0.33 -1.72 17.55
CA GLN A 18 1.08 -2.41 16.49
C GLN A 18 1.56 -3.78 16.96
N GLN A 19 2.07 -3.89 18.19
CA GLN A 19 2.50 -5.16 18.77
C GLN A 19 1.32 -6.13 18.95
N GLU A 20 0.19 -5.65 19.46
CA GLU A 20 -1.04 -6.44 19.59
C GLU A 20 -1.58 -6.90 18.24
N HIS A 21 -1.54 -6.01 17.24
CA HIS A 21 -1.93 -6.31 15.87
C HIS A 21 -1.03 -7.38 15.27
N ARG A 22 0.29 -7.23 15.41
CA ARG A 22 1.30 -8.20 14.94
C ARG A 22 1.15 -9.55 15.65
N ALA A 23 0.90 -9.56 16.96
CA ALA A 23 0.62 -10.79 17.70
C ALA A 23 -0.62 -11.52 17.18
N LYS A 24 -1.71 -10.78 16.91
CA LYS A 24 -2.94 -11.35 16.33
C LYS A 24 -2.72 -11.90 14.91
N ILE A 25 -1.88 -11.26 14.10
CA ILE A 25 -1.45 -11.79 12.80
C ILE A 25 -0.67 -13.10 12.99
N GLY A 26 0.29 -13.12 13.91
CA GLY A 26 1.09 -14.30 14.24
C GLY A 26 0.22 -15.51 14.57
N VAL A 27 -0.79 -15.35 15.45
CA VAL A 27 -1.74 -16.43 15.79
C VAL A 27 -2.46 -16.97 14.54
N ARG A 28 -2.83 -16.10 13.59
CA ARG A 28 -3.51 -16.53 12.35
C ARG A 28 -2.57 -17.22 11.37
N ALA A 29 -1.38 -16.66 11.16
CA ALA A 29 -0.36 -17.27 10.32
C ALA A 29 0.04 -18.64 10.85
N GLN A 30 0.25 -18.77 12.17
CA GLN A 30 0.54 -20.03 12.84
C GLN A 30 -0.60 -21.05 12.66
N ALA A 31 -1.86 -20.63 12.79
CA ALA A 31 -3.00 -21.53 12.59
C ALA A 31 -3.10 -22.05 11.13
N ILE A 32 -2.74 -21.23 10.14
CA ILE A 32 -2.71 -21.64 8.73
C ILE A 32 -1.54 -22.60 8.49
N LEU A 33 -0.33 -22.20 8.86
CA LEU A 33 0.89 -22.96 8.63
C LEU A 33 0.93 -24.28 9.40
N GLY A 34 0.36 -24.30 10.61
CA GLY A 34 0.27 -25.49 11.46
C GLY A 34 -0.47 -26.65 10.83
N GLN A 35 -1.34 -26.41 9.82
CA GLN A 35 -2.00 -27.47 9.06
C GLN A 35 -1.06 -28.18 8.07
N PHE A 36 0.09 -27.58 7.78
CA PHE A 36 1.07 -28.08 6.81
C PHE A 36 2.38 -28.51 7.43
N TRP A 37 2.69 -28.06 8.65
CA TRP A 37 3.82 -28.59 9.40
C TRP A 37 3.55 -30.03 9.79
N GLN A 38 4.39 -30.95 9.32
CA GLN A 38 4.32 -32.35 9.74
C GLN A 38 4.76 -32.42 11.21
N HIS A 39 3.91 -33.01 12.06
CA HIS A 39 3.87 -32.81 13.51
C HIS A 39 5.16 -33.09 14.30
N ALA A 40 6.18 -33.74 13.71
CA ALA A 40 7.45 -34.05 14.39
C ALA A 40 8.72 -33.53 13.68
N ASP A 41 8.68 -33.29 12.37
CA ASP A 41 9.94 -33.19 11.59
C ASP A 41 10.32 -31.76 11.21
N THR A 42 9.43 -30.78 11.40
CA THR A 42 9.77 -29.38 11.12
C THR A 42 10.47 -28.78 12.36
N PRO A 43 11.75 -28.38 12.29
CA PRO A 43 12.45 -27.79 13.42
C PRO A 43 11.78 -26.46 13.83
N ASP A 44 11.75 -26.18 15.12
CA ASP A 44 11.09 -24.97 15.64
C ASP A 44 11.70 -23.67 15.10
N ALA A 45 13.01 -23.65 14.85
CA ALA A 45 13.68 -22.53 14.19
C ALA A 45 13.14 -22.28 12.77
N VAL A 46 12.84 -23.34 12.02
CA VAL A 46 12.25 -23.22 10.67
C VAL A 46 10.82 -22.70 10.74
N LYS A 47 10.03 -23.19 11.71
CA LYS A 47 8.66 -22.69 11.96
C LYS A 47 8.68 -21.20 12.33
N ALA A 48 9.62 -20.77 13.17
CA ALA A 48 9.76 -19.40 13.60
C ALA A 48 10.10 -18.48 12.41
N ILE A 49 11.10 -18.83 11.60
CA ILE A 49 11.49 -18.06 10.41
C ILE A 49 10.32 -17.95 9.42
N GLU A 50 9.61 -19.06 9.18
CA GLU A 50 8.45 -19.04 8.28
C GLU A 50 7.32 -18.15 8.83
N LEU A 51 7.05 -18.26 10.14
CA LEU A 51 6.04 -17.45 10.80
C LEU A 51 6.37 -15.96 10.77
N GLU A 52 7.63 -15.59 11.02
CA GLU A 52 8.12 -14.21 10.94
C GLU A 52 7.92 -13.62 9.54
N GLY A 53 8.33 -14.35 8.49
CA GLY A 53 8.13 -13.90 7.11
C GLY A 53 6.65 -13.72 6.74
N TRP A 54 5.78 -14.58 7.26
CA TRP A 54 4.33 -14.40 7.11
C TRP A 54 3.79 -13.17 7.84
N MET A 55 4.28 -12.91 9.05
CA MET A 55 3.89 -11.74 9.83
C MET A 55 4.28 -10.44 9.13
N ASP A 56 5.47 -10.38 8.51
CA ASP A 56 5.93 -9.21 7.75
C ASP A 56 5.09 -8.97 6.49
N VAL A 57 4.81 -10.01 5.70
CA VAL A 57 4.00 -9.88 4.48
C VAL A 57 2.56 -9.44 4.78
N LEU A 58 2.01 -9.90 5.92
CA LEU A 58 0.62 -9.66 6.29
C LEU A 58 0.42 -8.50 7.27
N GLU A 59 1.49 -7.79 7.68
CA GLU A 59 1.42 -6.71 8.69
C GLU A 59 0.37 -5.64 8.35
N ASN A 60 0.22 -5.33 7.06
CA ASN A 60 -0.69 -4.30 6.55
C ASN A 60 -2.09 -4.85 6.25
N CYS A 61 -2.38 -6.08 6.67
CA CYS A 61 -3.67 -6.75 6.52
C CYS A 61 -4.37 -6.85 7.87
N SER A 62 -5.66 -6.57 7.89
CA SER A 62 -6.50 -6.80 9.07
C SER A 62 -6.75 -8.29 9.30
N HIS A 63 -7.05 -8.66 10.55
CA HIS A 63 -7.28 -10.07 10.90
C HIS A 63 -8.51 -10.65 10.21
N SER A 64 -9.52 -9.81 9.94
CA SER A 64 -10.72 -10.18 9.19
C SER A 64 -10.40 -10.45 7.72
N GLU A 65 -9.54 -9.65 7.10
CA GLU A 65 -9.06 -9.87 5.73
C GLU A 65 -8.30 -11.18 5.60
N ILE A 66 -7.36 -11.46 6.52
CA ILE A 66 -6.58 -12.71 6.52
C ILE A 66 -7.52 -13.92 6.63
N ARG A 67 -8.48 -13.88 7.56
CA ARG A 67 -9.46 -14.96 7.73
C ARG A 67 -10.34 -15.15 6.49
N ALA A 68 -10.81 -14.06 5.89
CA ALA A 68 -11.65 -14.12 4.70
C ALA A 68 -10.86 -14.64 3.48
N ALA A 69 -9.62 -14.19 3.30
CA ALA A 69 -8.74 -14.67 2.23
C ALA A 69 -8.37 -16.14 2.41
N TRP A 70 -8.14 -16.59 3.65
CA TRP A 70 -7.91 -18.00 3.93
C TRP A 70 -9.10 -18.87 3.57
N ARG A 71 -10.32 -18.47 3.95
CA ARG A 71 -11.54 -19.18 3.55
C ARG A 71 -11.64 -19.34 2.05
N ASP A 72 -11.46 -18.25 1.31
CA ASP A 72 -11.51 -18.28 -0.16
C ASP A 72 -10.44 -19.22 -0.73
N TYR A 73 -9.21 -19.14 -0.22
CA TYR A 73 -8.12 -19.99 -0.64
C TYR A 73 -8.46 -21.47 -0.46
N GLN A 74 -9.05 -21.84 0.69
CA GLN A 74 -9.49 -23.19 0.99
C GLN A 74 -10.60 -23.71 0.07
N THR A 75 -11.45 -22.82 -0.45
CA THR A 75 -12.59 -23.19 -1.31
C THR A 75 -12.29 -23.20 -2.80
N ASP A 76 -11.25 -22.50 -3.24
CA ASP A 76 -10.88 -22.43 -4.66
C ASP A 76 -10.34 -23.80 -5.15
N PRO A 77 -11.00 -24.45 -6.14
CA PRO A 77 -10.52 -25.71 -6.70
C PRO A 77 -9.11 -25.64 -7.29
N LYS A 78 -8.64 -24.45 -7.70
CA LYS A 78 -7.29 -24.25 -8.26
C LYS A 78 -6.19 -24.38 -7.22
N ASN A 79 -6.51 -24.29 -5.94
CA ASN A 79 -5.56 -24.48 -4.84
C ASN A 79 -5.48 -25.94 -4.38
N ARG A 80 -5.93 -26.88 -5.22
CA ARG A 80 -5.82 -28.32 -4.95
C ARG A 80 -4.63 -28.91 -5.70
N THR A 81 -3.92 -29.84 -5.05
CA THR A 81 -2.92 -30.68 -5.71
C THR A 81 -3.60 -31.66 -6.67
N ALA A 82 -2.83 -32.33 -7.52
CA ALA A 82 -3.34 -33.41 -8.37
C ALA A 82 -4.03 -34.53 -7.56
N SER A 83 -3.67 -34.71 -6.29
CA SER A 83 -4.30 -35.66 -5.37
C SER A 83 -5.55 -35.11 -4.66
N GLY A 84 -6.05 -33.93 -5.04
CA GLY A 84 -7.20 -33.28 -4.42
C GLY A 84 -6.96 -32.65 -3.03
N ARG A 85 -5.73 -32.67 -2.51
CA ARG A 85 -5.40 -32.06 -1.21
C ARG A 85 -5.24 -30.55 -1.35
N LEU A 86 -5.46 -29.79 -0.28
CA LEU A 86 -5.15 -28.35 -0.29
C LEU A 86 -3.64 -28.15 -0.45
N ALA A 87 -3.22 -27.37 -1.44
CA ALA A 87 -1.84 -26.95 -1.61
C ALA A 87 -1.46 -25.97 -0.48
N LYS A 88 -0.21 -26.03 -0.01
CA LYS A 88 0.29 -25.07 0.97
C LYS A 88 0.42 -23.69 0.28
N PRO A 89 -0.26 -22.64 0.75
CA PRO A 89 -0.02 -21.28 0.25
C PRO A 89 1.36 -20.77 0.70
N ASP A 90 1.91 -19.82 -0.05
CA ASP A 90 2.84 -18.84 0.51
C ASP A 90 2.08 -17.61 1.05
N ALA A 91 2.76 -16.75 1.84
CA ALA A 91 2.13 -15.56 2.42
C ALA A 91 1.63 -14.56 1.35
N GLY A 92 2.33 -14.48 0.21
CA GLY A 92 1.98 -13.63 -0.92
C GLY A 92 0.68 -14.06 -1.60
N ALA A 93 0.40 -15.37 -1.66
CA ALA A 93 -0.86 -15.91 -2.19
C ALA A 93 -2.06 -15.42 -1.36
N ILE A 94 -1.97 -15.47 -0.02
CA ILE A 94 -3.01 -14.95 0.86
C ILE A 94 -3.15 -13.44 0.68
N ARG A 95 -2.04 -12.70 0.66
CA ARG A 95 -2.04 -11.25 0.42
C ARG A 95 -2.67 -10.89 -0.92
N ALA A 96 -2.41 -11.66 -1.98
CA ALA A 96 -3.00 -11.43 -3.30
C ALA A 96 -4.52 -11.58 -3.29
N VAL A 97 -5.07 -12.58 -2.58
CA VAL A 97 -6.51 -12.73 -2.39
C VAL A 97 -7.11 -11.52 -1.65
N ILE A 98 -6.42 -11.01 -0.61
CA ILE A 98 -6.84 -9.80 0.11
C ILE A 98 -6.86 -8.59 -0.83
N LEU A 99 -5.77 -8.33 -1.54
CA LEU A 99 -5.64 -7.15 -2.41
C LEU A 99 -6.68 -7.14 -3.54
N ARG A 100 -7.06 -8.30 -4.07
CA ARG A 100 -8.12 -8.41 -5.09
C ARG A 100 -9.50 -7.97 -4.58
N LYS A 101 -9.76 -8.11 -3.28
CA LYS A 101 -11.02 -7.74 -2.64
C LYS A 101 -11.05 -6.32 -2.12
N ARG A 102 -9.88 -5.69 -1.91
CA ARG A 102 -9.81 -4.30 -1.46
C ARG A 102 -10.44 -3.38 -2.52
N PRO A 103 -11.17 -2.34 -2.10
CA PRO A 103 -11.63 -1.33 -3.03
C PRO A 103 -10.42 -0.69 -3.71
N LYS A 104 -10.45 -0.64 -5.05
CA LYS A 104 -9.40 0.03 -5.81
C LYS A 104 -9.38 1.51 -5.42
N PRO A 105 -8.20 2.13 -5.24
CA PRO A 105 -8.11 3.56 -5.00
C PRO A 105 -8.84 4.30 -6.12
N LYS A 106 -9.80 5.14 -5.75
CA LYS A 106 -10.38 6.07 -6.71
C LYS A 106 -9.34 7.16 -6.95
N VAL A 107 -8.89 7.31 -8.18
CA VAL A 107 -8.07 8.47 -8.58
C VAL A 107 -8.95 9.69 -8.38
N VAL A 108 -8.63 10.50 -7.37
CA VAL A 108 -9.28 11.80 -7.19
C VAL A 108 -8.57 12.73 -8.17
N PRO A 109 -9.28 13.35 -9.13
CA PRO A 109 -8.68 14.38 -9.98
C PRO A 109 -8.08 15.44 -9.07
N ASN A 110 -6.81 15.76 -9.26
CA ASN A 110 -6.14 16.78 -8.49
C ASN A 110 -6.83 18.12 -8.80
N GLN A 111 -7.67 18.60 -7.89
CA GLN A 111 -8.36 19.88 -8.03
C GLN A 111 -7.47 21.07 -7.64
N SER A 112 -6.15 20.88 -7.52
CA SER A 112 -5.23 22.02 -7.57
C SER A 112 -5.08 22.47 -9.02
N ALA A 113 -6.14 23.10 -9.55
CA ALA A 113 -5.90 24.17 -10.50
C ALA A 113 -5.12 25.22 -9.71
N GLU A 114 -3.80 25.26 -9.87
CA GLU A 114 -3.09 26.52 -9.63
C GLU A 114 -3.89 27.58 -10.40
N PRO A 115 -4.21 28.73 -9.78
CA PRO A 115 -4.81 29.82 -10.52
C PRO A 115 -3.93 30.04 -11.74
N GLU A 116 -4.46 29.85 -12.96
CA GLU A 116 -3.74 30.29 -14.14
C GLU A 116 -3.54 31.79 -13.93
N GLU A 117 -2.34 32.19 -13.52
CA GLU A 117 -2.01 33.60 -13.45
C GLU A 117 -2.31 34.15 -14.84
N PRO A 118 -3.10 35.25 -14.93
CA PRO A 118 -3.46 35.80 -16.21
C PRO A 118 -2.17 36.09 -16.95
N ARG A 119 -1.95 35.38 -18.06
CA ARG A 119 -0.76 35.57 -18.90
C ARG A 119 -0.69 37.06 -19.23
N VAL A 120 0.29 37.76 -18.68
CA VAL A 120 0.51 39.17 -18.98
C VAL A 120 0.70 39.31 -20.48
N SER A 121 -0.02 40.24 -21.09
CA SER A 121 0.13 40.53 -22.51
C SER A 121 1.58 40.92 -22.83
N ALA A 122 2.00 40.69 -24.07
CA ALA A 122 3.34 41.05 -24.52
C ALA A 122 3.67 42.53 -24.25
N GLU A 123 2.69 43.41 -24.41
CA GLU A 123 2.79 44.84 -24.12
C GLU A 123 3.03 45.12 -22.63
N ARG A 124 2.34 44.39 -21.74
CA ARG A 124 2.53 44.52 -20.28
C ARG A 124 3.89 43.97 -19.85
N ALA A 125 4.33 42.89 -20.47
CA ALA A 125 5.66 42.33 -20.24
C ALA A 125 6.77 43.30 -20.68
N GLU A 126 6.63 43.97 -21.84
CA GLU A 126 7.56 44.99 -22.30
C GLU A 126 7.60 46.23 -21.39
N ALA A 127 6.45 46.66 -20.87
CA ALA A 127 6.37 47.77 -19.92
C ALA A 127 7.10 47.42 -18.60
N ILE A 128 6.88 46.22 -18.05
CA ILE A 128 7.56 45.74 -16.84
C ILE A 128 9.07 45.66 -17.08
N MET A 129 9.51 45.13 -18.23
CA MET A 129 10.94 45.03 -18.56
C MET A 129 11.61 46.41 -18.67
N ARG A 130 10.94 47.41 -19.25
CA ARG A 130 11.45 48.80 -19.28
C ARG A 130 11.52 49.43 -17.89
N GLU A 131 10.52 49.20 -17.03
CA GLU A 131 10.46 49.75 -15.67
C GLU A 131 11.62 49.25 -14.80
N ILE A 132 12.02 47.98 -14.95
CA ILE A 132 13.19 47.40 -14.26
C ILE A 132 14.53 47.69 -14.95
N GLY A 133 14.53 48.55 -16.00
CA GLY A 133 15.74 48.95 -16.73
C GLY A 133 16.33 47.88 -17.66
N PHE A 134 15.58 46.80 -17.94
CA PHE A 134 16.03 45.72 -18.80
C PHE A 134 15.53 45.91 -20.24
N THR A 135 16.46 46.10 -21.19
CA THR A 135 16.13 46.16 -22.62
C THR A 135 16.63 44.90 -23.32
N PRO A 136 15.77 43.93 -23.67
CA PRO A 136 16.19 42.72 -24.36
C PRO A 136 16.78 43.08 -25.73
N ARG A 137 18.02 42.64 -26.00
CA ARG A 137 18.60 42.75 -27.35
C ARG A 137 17.78 41.89 -28.30
N ARG A 138 17.14 42.50 -29.30
CA ARG A 138 16.58 41.77 -30.43
C ARG A 138 17.73 41.08 -31.17
N PHE A 139 17.75 39.75 -31.14
CA PHE A 139 18.65 38.99 -32.00
C PHE A 139 18.11 39.06 -33.44
N GLY A 140 18.96 39.50 -34.38
CA GLY A 140 18.63 39.62 -35.80
C GLY A 140 18.62 41.04 -36.38
N GLY A 141 19.43 41.97 -35.85
CA GLY A 141 19.75 43.20 -36.58
C GLY A 141 20.86 42.92 -37.61
N ASP A 142 20.51 43.00 -38.89
CA ASP A 142 21.42 42.88 -40.03
C ASP A 142 22.67 43.76 -39.89
N ARG A 143 23.81 43.20 -40.31
CA ARG A 143 24.91 43.96 -40.90
C ARG A 143 24.71 44.00 -42.40
#